data_AF-A0A969GAN0-F1
#
_entry.id   AF-A0A969GAN0-F1
#
_cell.length_a   1.000
_cell.length_b   1.000
_cell.length_c   1.000
_cell.angle_alpha   90.00
_cell.angle_beta   90.00
_cell.angle_gamma   90.00
#
_symmetry.space_group_name_H-M   'P 1'
#
loop_
_entity.id
_entity.type
_entity.pdbx_description
1 polymer ?
#
loop_
_entity_poly.entity_id
_entity_poly.type
_entity_poly.pdbx_seq_one_letter_code
_entity_poly.pdbx_strand_id
1 'polypeptide(L)'
;MKTFKNNGGDVTGAKLYYRVYKELSAPGAFIEVNLPYDSELGGGDQKWDETASNINILALATSNGTWVIELYWKATSNEGDRFDNNGGSNYNRTFSVTTLPIELTSFTAKKQENTTQLNWTTSTEENNDFFTIEKSLDGINFEAIGTKAGAGNSLEVREYNFTDAKPANGKNYYRLKQTDF
;
A
#
# COMPACT_ATOMS: atom_id res chain seq x y z
N MET A 1 21.29 -12.84 8.32
CA MET A 1 22.50 -12.71 9.19
C MET A 1 23.61 -11.91 8.49
N LYS A 2 24.00 -10.73 9.00
CA LYS A 2 25.15 -9.93 8.50
C LYS A 2 26.16 -9.73 9.62
N THR A 3 27.42 -10.08 9.37
CA THR A 3 28.52 -9.92 10.33
C THR A 3 29.38 -8.72 9.93
N PHE A 4 29.47 -7.71 10.79
CA PHE A 4 30.33 -6.55 10.55
C PHE A 4 31.70 -6.83 11.17
N LYS A 5 32.77 -6.85 10.37
CA LYS A 5 34.14 -6.88 10.90
C LYS A 5 34.57 -5.45 11.20
N ASN A 6 34.89 -5.13 12.45
CA ASN A 6 35.28 -3.79 12.86
C ASN A 6 36.71 -3.70 13.38
N ASN A 7 37.68 -4.40 12.78
CA ASN A 7 39.12 -4.21 13.02
C ASN A 7 39.57 -4.08 14.51
N GLY A 8 38.83 -4.66 15.47
CA GLY A 8 39.07 -4.57 16.92
C GLY A 8 38.17 -3.62 17.73
N GLY A 9 37.23 -2.90 17.12
CA GLY A 9 36.30 -1.99 17.81
C GLY A 9 34.91 -2.58 18.07
N ASP A 10 34.34 -2.25 19.22
CA ASP A 10 33.04 -2.76 19.67
C ASP A 10 31.89 -2.11 18.89
N VAL A 11 31.11 -2.94 18.19
CA VAL A 11 29.82 -2.52 17.64
C VAL A 11 28.87 -2.31 18.82
N THR A 12 28.11 -1.21 18.84
CA THR A 12 27.19 -0.84 19.93
C THR A 12 25.74 -0.65 19.46
N GLY A 13 25.49 -0.77 18.16
CA GLY A 13 24.17 -0.68 17.57
C GLY A 13 24.17 -1.12 16.11
N ALA A 14 23.06 -1.71 15.65
CA ALA A 14 22.88 -2.03 14.24
C ALA A 14 21.46 -1.67 13.78
N LYS A 15 21.35 -1.05 12.59
CA LYS A 15 20.08 -0.64 11.98
C LYS A 15 20.06 -0.90 10.48
N LEU A 16 18.87 -1.23 9.97
CA LEU A 16 18.51 -1.17 8.56
C LEU A 16 17.88 0.20 8.29
N TYR A 17 18.32 0.84 7.21
CA TYR A 17 17.71 2.05 6.68
C TYR A 17 17.09 1.69 5.33
N TYR A 18 15.79 1.98 5.15
CA TYR A 18 15.13 1.78 3.86
C TYR A 18 14.20 2.95 3.52
N ARG A 19 13.96 3.15 2.23
CA ARG A 19 12.91 4.04 1.73
C ARG A 19 12.31 3.49 0.45
N VAL A 20 11.09 3.92 0.17
CA VAL A 20 10.35 3.57 -1.04
C VAL A 20 9.86 4.87 -1.65
N TYR A 21 10.11 5.07 -2.94
CA TYR A 21 9.71 6.28 -3.66
C TYR A 21 9.39 5.96 -5.11
N LYS A 22 8.55 6.79 -5.73
CA LYS A 22 8.14 6.61 -7.13
C LYS A 22 9.33 6.88 -8.04
N GLU A 23 9.50 6.10 -9.11
CA GLU A 23 10.57 6.33 -10.07
C GLU A 23 10.49 7.76 -10.62
N LEU A 24 11.65 8.40 -10.81
CA LEU A 24 11.79 9.81 -11.22
C LEU A 24 11.27 10.87 -10.22
N SER A 25 10.78 10.46 -9.05
CA SER A 25 10.44 11.38 -7.96
C SER A 25 11.63 11.61 -7.03
N ALA A 26 11.63 12.76 -6.34
CA ALA A 26 12.63 13.05 -5.31
C ALA A 26 12.49 12.02 -4.15
N PRO A 27 13.57 11.31 -3.77
CA PRO A 27 13.48 10.35 -2.70
C PRO A 27 13.20 11.00 -1.34
N GLY A 28 12.30 10.39 -0.56
CA GLY A 28 12.01 10.82 0.81
C GLY A 28 13.09 10.45 1.83
N ALA A 29 12.80 10.71 3.11
CA ALA A 29 13.65 10.30 4.23
C ALA A 29 13.70 8.78 4.37
N PHE A 30 14.80 8.27 4.94
CA PHE A 30 14.90 6.86 5.31
C PHE A 30 14.08 6.55 6.55
N ILE A 31 13.42 5.39 6.53
CA ILE A 31 12.82 4.74 7.69
C ILE A 31 13.88 3.85 8.32
N GLU A 32 14.00 3.92 9.63
CA GLU A 32 14.96 3.14 10.41
C GLU A 32 14.31 1.92 11.03
N VAL A 33 14.98 0.77 10.96
CA VAL A 33 14.58 -0.46 11.63
C VAL A 33 15.73 -0.95 12.49
N ASN A 34 15.49 -1.03 13.80
CA ASN A 34 16.47 -1.56 14.74
C ASN A 34 16.68 -3.05 14.49
N LEU A 35 17.94 -3.46 14.39
CA LEU A 35 18.30 -4.86 14.46
C LEU A 35 18.48 -5.23 15.94
N PRO A 36 17.89 -6.34 16.44
CA PRO A 36 18.08 -6.77 17.82
C PRO A 36 19.52 -7.25 18.06
N TYR A 37 20.03 -7.00 19.27
CA TYR A 37 21.26 -7.64 19.73
C TYR A 37 21.04 -9.15 19.88
N ASP A 38 22.03 -9.94 19.49
CA ASP A 38 22.01 -11.41 19.61
C ASP A 38 23.01 -11.88 20.69
N SER A 39 24.31 -11.70 20.46
CA SER A 39 25.36 -12.26 21.33
C SER A 39 26.71 -11.57 21.21
N GLU A 40 27.56 -11.75 22.24
CA GLU A 40 29.00 -11.44 22.18
C GLU A 40 29.75 -12.59 21.50
N LEU A 41 30.67 -12.25 20.59
CA LEU A 41 31.56 -13.20 19.91
C LEU A 41 32.97 -13.25 20.55
N GLY A 42 33.19 -12.46 21.60
CA GLY A 42 34.46 -12.35 22.31
C GLY A 42 35.37 -11.26 21.74
N GLY A 43 36.24 -10.70 22.59
CA GLY A 43 37.13 -9.60 22.19
C GLY A 43 36.42 -8.27 21.89
N GLY A 44 35.17 -8.09 22.31
CA GLY A 44 34.37 -6.89 22.07
C GLY A 44 33.49 -6.93 20.81
N ASP A 45 33.61 -7.99 20.01
CA ASP A 45 32.81 -8.18 18.81
C ASP A 45 31.38 -8.62 19.15
N GLN A 46 30.37 -7.87 18.67
CA GLN A 46 28.95 -8.16 18.86
C GLN A 46 28.27 -8.71 17.61
N LYS A 47 27.29 -9.59 17.82
CA LYS A 47 26.39 -10.11 16.79
C LYS A 47 24.98 -9.54 16.96
N TRP A 48 24.34 -9.25 15.84
CA TRP A 48 22.99 -8.67 15.75
C TRP A 48 22.11 -9.55 14.86
N ASP A 49 20.87 -9.77 15.27
CA ASP A 49 19.93 -10.70 14.64
C ASP A 49 19.04 -10.03 13.59
N GLU A 50 18.26 -10.85 12.89
CA GLU A 50 17.19 -10.43 12.01
C GLU A 50 16.07 -9.74 12.80
N THR A 51 15.41 -8.77 12.18
CA THR A 51 14.28 -8.07 12.79
C THR A 51 12.99 -8.85 12.57
N ALA A 52 12.10 -8.87 13.57
CA ALA A 52 10.74 -9.37 13.43
C ALA A 52 9.80 -8.35 12.74
N SER A 53 10.32 -7.21 12.27
CA SER A 53 9.53 -6.19 11.57
C SER A 53 8.97 -6.75 10.26
N ASN A 54 7.64 -6.89 10.22
CA ASN A 54 6.91 -7.10 8.97
C ASN A 54 6.76 -5.76 8.25
N ILE A 55 7.69 -5.45 7.36
CA ILE A 55 7.68 -4.20 6.59
C ILE A 55 6.67 -4.32 5.45
N ASN A 56 5.54 -3.63 5.56
CA ASN A 56 4.60 -3.49 4.47
C ASN A 56 5.09 -2.43 3.47
N ILE A 57 5.82 -2.85 2.44
CA ILE A 57 6.34 -1.98 1.37
C ILE A 57 5.21 -1.31 0.58
N LEU A 58 4.07 -2.00 0.41
CA LEU A 58 2.94 -1.49 -0.37
C LEU A 58 2.22 -0.32 0.30
N ALA A 59 2.33 -0.19 1.63
CA ALA A 59 1.80 0.98 2.35
C ALA A 59 2.49 2.30 1.92
N LEU A 60 3.71 2.22 1.36
CA LEU A 60 4.45 3.38 0.83
C LEU A 60 4.25 3.56 -0.67
N ALA A 61 3.88 2.51 -1.39
CA ALA A 61 3.70 2.50 -2.84
C ALA A 61 2.21 2.63 -3.22
N THR A 62 1.63 3.80 -2.92
CA THR A 62 0.18 4.01 -2.88
C THR A 62 -0.51 4.23 -4.24
N SER A 63 0.22 4.14 -5.35
CA SER A 63 -0.33 4.34 -6.69
C SER A 63 0.41 3.49 -7.71
N ASN A 64 -0.21 3.30 -8.87
CA ASN A 64 0.43 2.60 -9.97
C ASN A 64 1.69 3.28 -10.47
N GLY A 65 2.59 2.45 -10.94
CA GLY A 65 3.82 2.86 -11.57
C GLY A 65 5.02 2.06 -11.08
N THR A 66 6.18 2.49 -11.54
CA THR A 66 7.46 1.95 -11.09
C THR A 66 7.88 2.66 -9.81
N TRP A 67 8.27 1.87 -8.82
CA TRP A 67 8.76 2.33 -7.53
C TRP A 67 10.17 1.81 -7.32
N VAL A 68 10.97 2.56 -6.58
CA VAL A 68 12.31 2.17 -6.16
C VAL A 68 12.27 1.87 -4.67
N ILE A 69 12.76 0.70 -4.29
CA ILE A 69 13.21 0.44 -2.93
C ILE A 69 14.71 0.69 -2.85
N GLU A 70 15.13 1.46 -1.86
CA GLU A 70 16.52 1.77 -1.59
C GLU A 70 16.84 1.49 -0.13
N LEU A 71 17.96 0.83 0.14
CA LEU A 71 18.34 0.42 1.48
C LEU A 71 19.86 0.32 1.70
N TYR A 72 20.26 0.44 2.96
CA TYR A 72 21.61 0.16 3.45
C TYR A 72 21.56 -0.21 4.93
N TRP A 73 22.66 -0.76 5.45
CA TRP A 73 22.79 -1.04 6.87
C TRP A 73 23.86 -0.17 7.50
N LYS A 74 23.64 0.18 8.76
CA LYS A 74 24.61 0.91 9.58
C LYS A 74 24.85 0.16 10.88
N ALA A 75 26.11 -0.10 11.18
CA ALA A 75 26.57 -0.51 12.49
C ALA A 75 27.27 0.68 13.14
N THR A 76 26.83 1.07 14.33
CA THR A 76 27.50 2.09 15.14
C THR A 76 28.54 1.41 16.01
N SER A 77 29.73 1.98 16.10
CA SER A 77 30.80 1.48 16.96
C SER A 77 31.50 2.62 17.70
N ASN A 78 32.32 2.26 18.68
CA ASN A 78 33.21 3.21 19.36
C ASN A 78 34.28 3.84 18.44
N GLU A 79 34.51 3.27 17.26
CA GLU A 79 35.44 3.79 16.23
C GLU A 79 34.74 4.54 15.09
N GLY A 80 33.42 4.75 15.20
CA GLY A 80 32.58 5.42 14.20
C GLY A 80 31.62 4.47 13.47
N ASP A 81 30.80 5.04 12.59
CA ASP A 81 29.79 4.29 11.86
C ASP A 81 30.41 3.46 10.72
N ARG A 82 29.93 2.22 10.58
CA ARG A 82 30.24 1.29 9.49
C ARG A 82 29.00 1.06 8.65
N PHE A 83 29.15 1.13 7.34
CA PHE A 83 28.06 0.95 6.40
C PHE A 83 28.25 -0.35 5.61
N ASP A 84 27.17 -1.08 5.43
CA ASP A 84 27.11 -2.15 4.43
C ASP A 84 26.18 -1.72 3.30
N ASN A 85 26.79 -1.55 2.13
CA ASN A 85 26.22 -0.93 0.95
C ASN A 85 26.86 -1.51 -0.32
N ASN A 86 26.33 -1.15 -1.48
CA ASN A 86 26.79 -1.59 -2.80
C ASN A 86 28.04 -0.81 -3.26
N GLY A 87 29.15 -0.95 -2.54
CA GLY A 87 30.45 -0.37 -2.94
C GLY A 87 30.48 1.16 -2.91
N GLY A 88 29.91 1.76 -1.87
CA GLY A 88 29.80 3.22 -1.69
C GLY A 88 28.46 3.81 -2.11
N SER A 89 27.58 3.02 -2.73
CA SER A 89 26.19 3.39 -3.06
C SER A 89 25.19 2.52 -2.30
N ASN A 90 23.97 2.98 -2.07
CA ASN A 90 22.92 2.15 -1.46
C ASN A 90 22.49 1.02 -2.39
N TYR A 91 22.01 -0.09 -1.82
CA TYR A 91 21.32 -1.10 -2.61
C TYR A 91 19.98 -0.54 -3.07
N ASN A 92 19.64 -0.71 -4.34
CA ASN A 92 18.32 -0.35 -4.84
C ASN A 92 17.81 -1.35 -5.88
N ARG A 93 16.49 -1.46 -5.97
CA ARG A 93 15.77 -2.21 -7.02
C ARG A 93 14.48 -1.50 -7.35
N THR A 94 14.05 -1.63 -8.61
CA THR A 94 12.74 -1.19 -9.06
C THR A 94 11.73 -2.33 -8.94
N PHE A 95 10.48 -2.00 -8.66
CA PHE A 95 9.34 -2.89 -8.74
C PHE A 95 8.14 -2.11 -9.26
N SER A 96 7.21 -2.80 -9.93
CA SER A 96 6.00 -2.17 -10.47
C SER A 96 4.82 -2.48 -9.57
N VAL A 97 4.04 -1.46 -9.24
CA VAL A 97 2.73 -1.59 -8.63
C VAL A 97 1.69 -1.37 -9.72
N THR A 98 0.80 -2.35 -9.87
CA THR A 98 -0.33 -2.30 -10.79
C THR A 98 -1.58 -2.77 -10.04
N THR A 99 -2.43 -1.84 -9.67
CA THR A 99 -3.82 -2.04 -9.29
C THR A 99 -4.64 -2.09 -10.57
N LEU A 100 -5.71 -2.86 -10.55
CA LEU A 100 -6.78 -2.64 -11.51
C LEU A 100 -7.41 -1.26 -11.22
N PRO A 101 -7.97 -0.56 -12.22
CA PRO A 101 -8.56 0.78 -12.05
C PRO A 101 -9.54 0.85 -10.87
N ILE A 102 -10.19 -0.30 -10.60
CA ILE A 102 -10.83 -0.60 -9.34
C ILE A 102 -10.88 -2.12 -9.11
N GLU A 103 -10.81 -2.54 -7.86
CA GLU A 103 -11.12 -3.93 -7.49
C GLU A 103 -12.41 -3.95 -6.65
N LEU A 104 -13.52 -4.24 -7.33
CA LEU A 104 -14.84 -4.38 -6.73
C LEU A 104 -14.99 -5.77 -6.10
N THR A 105 -14.96 -5.85 -4.78
CA THR A 105 -15.02 -7.13 -4.05
C THR A 105 -16.45 -7.56 -3.75
N SER A 106 -17.38 -6.61 -3.63
CA SER A 106 -18.80 -6.91 -3.46
C SER A 106 -19.68 -5.86 -4.10
N PHE A 107 -20.82 -6.29 -4.64
CA PHE A 107 -21.92 -5.41 -5.03
C PHE A 107 -23.25 -6.12 -4.86
N THR A 108 -24.13 -5.55 -4.05
CA THR A 108 -25.44 -6.13 -3.74
C THR A 108 -26.54 -5.08 -3.82
N ALA A 109 -27.71 -5.50 -4.27
CA ALA A 109 -28.94 -4.72 -4.21
C ALA A 109 -29.99 -5.51 -3.44
N LYS A 110 -30.50 -4.94 -2.34
CA LYS A 110 -31.51 -5.57 -1.48
C LYS A 110 -32.75 -4.69 -1.41
N LYS A 111 -33.91 -5.26 -1.75
CA LYS A 111 -35.20 -4.58 -1.59
C LYS A 111 -35.48 -4.36 -0.10
N GLN A 112 -35.88 -3.14 0.26
CA GLN A 112 -36.31 -2.76 1.60
C GLN A 112 -37.64 -2.00 1.48
N GLU A 113 -38.75 -2.68 1.77
CA GLU A 113 -40.09 -2.11 1.60
C GLU A 113 -40.31 -1.53 0.19
N ASN A 114 -40.38 -0.20 0.09
CA ASN A 114 -40.59 0.57 -1.14
C ASN A 114 -39.29 1.15 -1.73
N THR A 115 -38.14 0.75 -1.20
CA THR A 115 -36.81 1.20 -1.68
C THR A 115 -35.93 0.01 -2.02
N THR A 116 -34.82 0.26 -2.71
CA THR A 116 -33.75 -0.72 -2.88
C THR A 116 -32.46 -0.14 -2.32
N GLN A 117 -31.84 -0.85 -1.38
CA GLN A 117 -30.55 -0.50 -0.82
C GLN A 117 -29.43 -1.19 -1.62
N LEU A 118 -28.55 -0.38 -2.20
CA LEU A 118 -27.34 -0.84 -2.85
C LEU A 118 -26.17 -0.69 -1.87
N ASN A 119 -25.32 -1.71 -1.81
CA ASN A 119 -24.07 -1.69 -1.06
C ASN A 119 -22.95 -2.28 -1.91
N TRP A 120 -21.79 -1.65 -1.90
CA TRP A 120 -20.60 -2.18 -2.55
C TRP A 120 -19.35 -1.92 -1.74
N THR A 121 -18.35 -2.74 -2.03
CA THR A 121 -17.05 -2.69 -1.38
C THR A 121 -15.96 -2.73 -2.43
N THR A 122 -14.98 -1.84 -2.31
CA THR A 122 -13.75 -1.85 -3.10
C THR A 122 -12.58 -2.26 -2.19
N SER A 123 -11.66 -3.08 -2.70
CA SER A 123 -10.37 -3.32 -2.03
C SER A 123 -9.31 -2.31 -2.46
N THR A 124 -9.40 -1.81 -3.70
CA THR A 124 -8.54 -0.73 -4.22
C THR A 124 -9.32 0.22 -5.15
N GLU A 125 -8.91 1.48 -5.17
CA GLU A 125 -9.41 2.54 -6.07
C GLU A 125 -8.25 3.34 -6.64
N GLU A 126 -8.29 3.65 -7.93
CA GLU A 126 -7.30 4.50 -8.59
C GLU A 126 -7.99 5.62 -9.35
N ASN A 127 -7.52 6.86 -9.11
CA ASN A 127 -8.05 8.10 -9.68
C ASN A 127 -9.59 8.22 -9.65
N ASN A 128 -10.27 7.49 -8.78
CA ASN A 128 -11.72 7.39 -8.78
C ASN A 128 -12.34 8.66 -8.19
N ASP A 129 -12.82 9.54 -9.06
CA ASP A 129 -13.54 10.75 -8.68
C ASP A 129 -14.92 10.37 -8.11
N PHE A 130 -15.69 9.56 -8.84
CA PHE A 130 -16.98 9.07 -8.38
C PHE A 130 -17.48 7.83 -9.10
N PHE A 131 -18.39 7.14 -8.42
CA PHE A 131 -19.28 6.15 -9.00
C PHE A 131 -20.57 6.81 -9.49
N THR A 132 -20.95 6.52 -10.73
CA THR A 132 -22.31 6.68 -11.22
C THR A 132 -23.08 5.39 -10.97
N ILE A 133 -24.20 5.51 -10.25
CA ILE A 133 -25.12 4.41 -10.00
C ILE A 133 -26.15 4.44 -11.13
N GLU A 134 -26.26 3.35 -11.87
CA GLU A 134 -27.20 3.25 -12.98
C GLU A 134 -28.21 2.12 -12.73
N LYS A 135 -29.46 2.36 -13.17
CA LYS A 135 -30.58 1.42 -13.06
C LYS A 135 -31.13 1.06 -14.44
N SER A 136 -31.57 -0.17 -14.59
CA SER A 136 -32.24 -0.67 -15.79
C SER A 136 -33.42 -1.56 -15.42
N LEU A 137 -34.46 -1.58 -16.26
CA LEU A 137 -35.62 -2.47 -16.10
C LEU A 137 -35.54 -3.70 -17.00
N ASP A 138 -34.76 -3.63 -18.07
CA ASP A 138 -34.55 -4.70 -19.06
C ASP A 138 -33.16 -5.33 -18.98
N GLY A 139 -32.24 -4.74 -18.19
CA GLY A 139 -30.84 -5.15 -18.07
C GLY A 139 -29.97 -4.72 -19.26
N ILE A 140 -30.51 -3.89 -20.15
CA ILE A 140 -29.86 -3.45 -21.39
C ILE A 140 -29.72 -1.92 -21.38
N ASN A 141 -30.83 -1.21 -21.19
CA ASN A 141 -30.88 0.25 -21.17
C ASN A 141 -30.73 0.74 -19.73
N PHE A 142 -29.60 1.38 -19.44
CA PHE A 142 -29.26 1.88 -18.11
C PHE A 142 -29.36 3.40 -18.07
N GLU A 143 -29.99 3.91 -17.01
CA GLU A 143 -30.12 5.33 -16.72
C GLU A 143 -29.44 5.66 -15.39
N ALA A 144 -28.75 6.79 -15.33
CA ALA A 144 -28.11 7.26 -14.10
C ALA A 144 -29.18 7.69 -13.08
N ILE A 145 -29.07 7.17 -11.86
CA ILE A 145 -29.97 7.49 -10.75
C ILE A 145 -29.28 8.24 -9.61
N GLY A 146 -27.96 8.38 -9.67
CA GLY A 146 -27.19 9.16 -8.71
C GLY A 146 -25.69 8.93 -8.84
N THR A 147 -24.93 9.67 -8.04
CA THR A 147 -23.47 9.52 -7.94
C THR A 147 -23.04 9.38 -6.48
N LYS A 148 -21.87 8.79 -6.28
CA LYS A 148 -21.21 8.69 -4.97
C LYS A 148 -19.73 8.99 -5.15
N ALA A 149 -19.20 9.96 -4.41
CA ALA A 149 -17.78 10.29 -4.43
C ALA A 149 -16.94 9.05 -4.14
N GLY A 150 -15.89 8.85 -4.94
CA GLY A 150 -14.86 7.84 -4.75
C GLY A 150 -13.83 8.28 -3.72
N ALA A 151 -12.87 7.43 -3.44
CA ALA A 151 -11.74 7.74 -2.54
C ALA A 151 -10.54 8.36 -3.28
N GLY A 152 -10.65 8.62 -4.59
CA GLY A 152 -9.53 8.99 -5.44
C GLY A 152 -8.55 7.83 -5.58
N ASN A 153 -7.48 7.83 -4.79
CA ASN A 153 -6.52 6.74 -4.72
C ASN A 153 -6.61 6.05 -3.36
N SER A 154 -6.89 4.74 -3.33
CA SER A 154 -6.97 3.97 -2.10
C SER A 154 -6.51 2.53 -2.29
N LEU A 155 -5.70 2.04 -1.34
CA LEU A 155 -5.35 0.62 -1.17
C LEU A 155 -6.04 0.01 0.06
N GLU A 156 -6.96 0.75 0.69
CA GLU A 156 -7.73 0.29 1.83
C GLU A 156 -9.13 -0.10 1.39
N VAL A 157 -9.75 -1.02 2.14
CA VAL A 157 -11.15 -1.40 1.91
C VAL A 157 -12.05 -0.19 2.11
N ARG A 158 -12.89 0.13 1.13
CA ARG A 158 -13.92 1.17 1.21
C ARG A 158 -15.30 0.57 1.04
N GLU A 159 -16.21 0.98 1.91
CA GLU A 159 -17.60 0.55 1.89
C GLU A 159 -18.50 1.72 1.51
N TYR A 160 -19.40 1.48 0.57
CA TYR A 160 -20.31 2.47 0.05
C TYR A 160 -21.75 1.96 0.07
N ASN A 161 -22.66 2.91 0.09
CA ASN A 161 -24.09 2.64 0.01
C ASN A 161 -24.81 3.73 -0.78
N PHE A 162 -25.92 3.32 -1.41
CA PHE A 162 -26.83 4.19 -2.14
C PHE A 162 -28.26 3.64 -2.05
N THR A 163 -29.25 4.50 -1.83
CA THR A 163 -30.66 4.09 -1.73
C THR A 163 -31.43 4.56 -2.96
N ASP A 164 -31.95 3.61 -3.74
CA ASP A 164 -32.97 3.90 -4.76
C ASP A 164 -34.33 4.03 -4.05
N ALA A 165 -34.79 5.27 -3.86
CA ALA A 165 -36.04 5.58 -3.17
C ALA A 165 -37.31 5.29 -4.02
N LYS A 166 -37.14 5.05 -5.33
CA LYS A 166 -38.25 4.80 -6.27
C LYS A 166 -37.89 3.66 -7.22
N PRO A 167 -37.67 2.43 -6.70
CA PRO A 167 -37.49 1.26 -7.55
C PRO A 167 -38.77 1.02 -8.35
N ALA A 168 -38.63 0.60 -9.60
CA ALA A 168 -39.80 0.24 -10.39
C ALA A 168 -40.42 -1.06 -9.87
N ASN A 169 -41.70 -1.28 -10.17
CA ASN A 169 -42.33 -2.56 -9.90
C ASN A 169 -41.69 -3.66 -10.76
N GLY A 170 -41.40 -4.80 -10.13
CA GLY A 170 -40.76 -5.94 -10.80
C GLY A 170 -39.25 -5.97 -10.65
N LYS A 171 -38.55 -6.48 -11.67
CA LYS A 171 -37.08 -6.62 -11.65
C LYS A 171 -36.44 -5.26 -11.93
N ASN A 172 -35.43 -4.93 -11.12
CA ASN A 172 -34.56 -3.79 -11.32
C ASN A 172 -33.13 -4.32 -11.37
N TYR A 173 -32.37 -3.89 -12.37
CA TYR A 173 -30.95 -4.18 -12.53
C TYR A 173 -30.15 -2.94 -12.19
N TYR A 174 -29.02 -3.13 -11.54
CA TYR A 174 -28.15 -2.04 -11.12
C TYR A 174 -26.72 -2.33 -11.58
N ARG A 175 -26.00 -1.27 -11.94
CA ARG A 175 -24.55 -1.33 -12.18
C ARG A 175 -23.88 -0.06 -11.67
N LEU A 176 -22.57 -0.15 -11.48
CA LEU A 176 -21.71 0.96 -11.15
C LEU A 176 -20.86 1.31 -12.37
N LYS A 177 -20.69 2.60 -12.62
CA LYS A 177 -19.74 3.12 -13.60
C LYS A 177 -18.79 4.09 -12.89
N GLN A 178 -17.50 3.81 -12.96
CA GLN A 178 -16.45 4.69 -12.42
C GLN A 178 -16.19 5.86 -13.38
N THR A 179 -15.85 7.02 -12.81
CA THR A 179 -15.29 8.18 -13.51
C THR A 179 -13.98 8.59 -12.82
N ASP A 180 -12.95 8.83 -13.63
CA ASP A 180 -11.62 9.23 -13.14
C ASP A 180 -11.46 10.77 -13.14
N PHE A 181 -10.53 11.31 -12.34
CA PHE A 181 -10.12 12.74 -12.34
C PHE A 181 -8.83 13.03 -13.13
#